data_AF-A0A7Y5ADX1-F1
#
_entry.id   AF-A0A7Y5ADX1-F1
#
_cell.length_a   1.000
_cell.length_b   1.000
_cell.length_c   1.000
_cell.angle_alpha   90.00
_cell.angle_beta   90.00
_cell.angle_gamma   90.00
#
_symmetry.space_group_name_H-M   'P 1'
#
loop_
_entity.id
_entity.type
_entity.pdbx_description
1 polymer ?
#
loop_
_entity_poly.entity_id
_entity_poly.type
_entity_poly.pdbx_seq_one_letter_code
_entity_poly.pdbx_strand_id
1 'polypeptide(L)'
;MTDRPALRSQRLNQITHAPHAELDALVKAHAPFDSRESFARFVVAQYLFQSELQALYNDPRLIAIVPDLAERCRADQARLDLADLDTEVPAAVPGALGTTSLGEAMGWIFVSEGSKLGAAFLIKRAVALELSDSFGARHLGEPA
;
A
#
# COMPACT_ATOMS: atom_id res chain seq x y z
N MET A 1 -11.25 34.03 -0.06
CA MET A 1 -11.86 32.80 -0.64
C MET A 1 -10.74 31.79 -0.80
N THR A 2 -10.76 30.69 -0.04
CA THR A 2 -9.81 29.60 -0.24
C THR A 2 -10.07 28.97 -1.60
N ASP A 3 -9.09 29.09 -2.50
CA ASP A 3 -9.11 28.52 -3.84
C ASP A 3 -9.19 26.99 -3.72
N ARG A 4 -10.38 26.44 -3.96
CA ARG A 4 -10.62 24.99 -3.85
C ARG A 4 -10.12 24.37 -5.15
N PRO A 5 -9.12 23.47 -5.12
CA PRO A 5 -8.64 22.85 -6.35
C PRO A 5 -9.78 22.21 -7.13
N ALA A 6 -9.80 22.42 -8.45
CA ALA A 6 -10.84 21.89 -9.31
C ALA A 6 -10.86 20.35 -9.32
N LEU A 7 -9.69 19.72 -9.22
CA LEU A 7 -9.56 18.27 -9.24
C LEU A 7 -9.79 17.66 -7.85
N ARG A 8 -10.61 16.61 -7.80
CA ARG A 8 -10.87 15.85 -6.57
C ARG A 8 -9.58 15.24 -6.00
N SER A 9 -8.69 14.73 -6.86
CA SER A 9 -7.39 14.17 -6.46
C SER A 9 -6.49 15.20 -5.76
N GLN A 10 -6.42 16.43 -6.25
CA GLN A 10 -5.64 17.50 -5.61
C GLN A 10 -6.21 17.87 -4.23
N ARG A 11 -7.53 17.89 -4.10
CA ARG A 11 -8.18 18.10 -2.80
C ARG A 11 -7.89 16.95 -1.84
N LEU A 12 -7.91 15.70 -2.32
CA LEU A 12 -7.55 14.54 -1.52
C LEU A 12 -6.09 14.64 -1.05
N ASN A 13 -5.15 14.93 -1.96
CA ASN A 13 -3.74 15.17 -1.61
C ASN A 13 -3.59 16.22 -0.50
N GLN A 14 -4.33 17.33 -0.58
CA GLN A 14 -4.28 18.38 0.43
C GLN A 14 -4.77 17.90 1.80
N ILE A 15 -5.92 17.23 1.86
CA ILE A 15 -6.49 16.80 3.14
C ILE A 15 -5.73 15.60 3.75
N THR A 16 -5.08 14.78 2.93
CA THR A 16 -4.28 13.64 3.41
C THR A 16 -2.81 13.99 3.66
N HIS A 17 -2.39 15.23 3.41
CA HIS A 17 -0.98 15.63 3.56
C HIS A 17 -0.45 15.44 4.98
N ALA A 18 -1.18 15.93 6.00
CA ALA A 18 -0.77 15.79 7.40
C ALA A 18 -0.74 14.32 7.87
N PRO A 19 -1.82 13.52 7.67
CA PRO A 19 -1.79 12.09 7.97
C PRO A 19 -0.66 11.32 7.24
N HIS A 20 -0.39 11.68 5.98
CA HIS A 20 0.71 11.06 5.23
C HIS A 20 2.08 11.40 5.83
N ALA A 21 2.30 12.65 6.26
CA ALA A 21 3.56 13.06 6.89
C ALA A 21 3.79 12.34 8.24
N GLU A 22 2.72 12.16 9.03
CA GLU A 22 2.78 11.39 10.28
C GLU A 22 3.09 9.91 10.01
N LEU A 23 2.44 9.30 9.01
CA LEU A 23 2.72 7.92 8.60
C LEU A 23 4.16 7.74 8.13
N ASP A 24 4.69 8.65 7.29
CA ASP A 24 6.07 8.60 6.82
C ASP A 24 7.08 8.72 7.99
N ALA A 25 6.83 9.62 8.94
CA ALA A 25 7.65 9.74 10.15
C ALA A 25 7.63 8.46 11.00
N LEU A 26 6.45 7.85 11.17
CA LEU A 26 6.29 6.60 11.91
C LEU A 26 7.04 5.45 11.23
N VAL A 27 6.90 5.29 9.91
CA VAL A 27 7.63 4.29 9.12
C VAL A 27 9.14 4.49 9.29
N LYS A 28 9.63 5.73 9.19
CA LYS A 28 11.05 6.04 9.38
C LYS A 28 11.55 5.70 10.78
N ALA A 29 10.76 5.97 11.82
CA ALA A 29 11.12 5.67 13.22
C ALA A 29 11.30 4.18 13.49
N HIS A 30 10.68 3.30 12.70
CA HIS A 30 10.84 1.85 12.76
C HIS A 30 12.00 1.31 11.91
N ALA A 31 12.75 2.18 11.23
CA ALA A 31 13.96 1.86 10.47
C ALA A 31 13.85 0.60 9.59
N PRO A 32 12.87 0.55 8.65
CA PRO A 32 12.52 -0.67 7.90
C PRO A 32 13.62 -1.17 6.95
N PHE A 33 14.69 -0.40 6.75
CA PHE A 33 15.79 -0.77 5.84
C PHE A 33 17.12 -1.04 6.56
N ASP A 34 17.12 -1.12 7.89
CA ASP A 34 18.33 -1.39 8.67
C ASP A 34 18.73 -2.88 8.64
N SER A 35 17.74 -3.75 8.46
CA SER A 35 17.94 -5.21 8.37
C SER A 35 16.78 -5.86 7.62
N ARG A 36 16.96 -7.10 7.15
CA ARG A 36 15.87 -7.90 6.57
C ARG A 36 14.76 -8.19 7.59
N GLU A 37 15.07 -8.29 8.87
CA GLU A 37 14.05 -8.48 9.94
C GLU A 37 13.19 -7.21 10.13
N SER A 38 13.80 -6.03 10.13
CA SER A 38 13.07 -4.75 10.15
C SER A 38 12.23 -4.59 8.88
N PHE A 39 12.76 -5.01 7.73
CA PHE A 39 12.04 -4.96 6.46
C PHE A 39 10.85 -5.93 6.45
N ALA A 40 11.01 -7.15 6.96
CA ALA A 40 9.92 -8.11 7.08
C ALA A 40 8.75 -7.57 7.93
N ARG A 41 9.02 -6.86 9.03
CA ARG A 41 7.98 -6.16 9.81
C ARG A 41 7.25 -5.09 9.01
N PHE A 42 7.96 -4.38 8.12
CA PHE A 42 7.34 -3.46 7.18
C PHE A 42 6.47 -4.20 6.15
N VAL A 43 6.94 -5.31 5.58
CA VAL A 43 6.14 -6.14 4.65
C VAL A 43 4.89 -6.69 5.33
N VAL A 44 4.96 -7.09 6.61
CA VAL A 44 3.78 -7.51 7.40
C VAL A 44 2.72 -6.42 7.43
N ALA A 45 3.10 -5.18 7.70
CA ALA A 45 2.16 -4.05 7.72
C ALA A 45 1.55 -3.81 6.32
N GLN A 46 2.36 -3.90 5.27
CA GLN A 46 1.92 -3.75 3.88
C GLN A 46 0.96 -4.87 3.47
N TYR A 47 1.24 -6.12 3.85
CA TYR A 47 0.37 -7.26 3.59
C TYR A 47 -0.98 -7.11 4.28
N LEU A 48 -0.99 -6.77 5.58
CA LEU A 48 -2.24 -6.54 6.31
C LEU A 48 -3.07 -5.43 5.66
N PHE A 49 -2.45 -4.30 5.29
CA PHE A 49 -3.16 -3.23 4.60
C PHE A 49 -3.71 -3.65 3.23
N GLN A 50 -2.92 -4.35 2.40
CA GLN A 50 -3.36 -4.75 1.06
C GLN A 50 -4.41 -5.87 1.07
N SER A 51 -4.29 -6.83 1.98
CA SER A 51 -5.25 -7.95 2.11
C SER A 51 -6.63 -7.46 2.54
N GLU A 52 -6.70 -6.48 3.44
CA GLU A 52 -7.95 -5.81 3.83
C GLU A 52 -8.64 -5.09 2.66
N LEU A 53 -7.86 -4.58 1.71
CA LEU A 53 -8.38 -3.89 0.53
C LEU A 53 -8.73 -4.82 -0.62
N GLN A 54 -8.40 -6.11 -0.54
CA GLN A 54 -8.56 -7.04 -1.67
C GLN A 54 -10.02 -7.13 -2.13
N ALA A 55 -10.98 -7.03 -1.22
CA ALA A 55 -12.40 -6.97 -1.57
C ALA A 55 -12.78 -5.72 -2.39
N LEU A 56 -12.16 -4.57 -2.11
CA LEU A 56 -12.39 -3.33 -2.87
C LEU A 56 -11.75 -3.40 -4.26
N TYR A 57 -10.55 -3.96 -4.36
CA TYR A 57 -9.88 -4.16 -5.65
C TYR A 57 -10.67 -5.07 -6.61
N ASN A 58 -11.49 -5.97 -6.06
CA ASN A 58 -12.34 -6.89 -6.80
C ASN A 58 -13.82 -6.45 -6.86
N ASP A 59 -14.18 -5.26 -6.35
CA ASP A 59 -15.56 -4.77 -6.37
C ASP A 59 -15.98 -4.42 -7.81
N PRO A 60 -17.01 -5.06 -8.39
CA PRO A 60 -17.46 -4.78 -9.75
C PRO A 60 -17.84 -3.31 -9.99
N ARG A 61 -18.31 -2.60 -8.95
CA ARG A 61 -18.67 -1.17 -9.05
C ARG A 61 -17.45 -0.30 -9.22
N LEU A 62 -16.32 -0.67 -8.61
CA LEU A 62 -15.05 0.03 -8.74
C LEU A 62 -14.33 -0.34 -10.04
N ILE A 63 -14.36 -1.62 -10.43
CA ILE A 63 -13.82 -2.10 -11.71
C ILE A 63 -14.50 -1.41 -12.90
N ALA A 64 -15.82 -1.15 -12.81
CA ALA A 64 -16.52 -0.38 -13.84
C ALA A 64 -15.98 1.05 -14.04
N ILE A 65 -15.29 1.61 -13.03
CA ILE A 65 -14.67 2.95 -13.06
C ILE A 65 -13.19 2.85 -13.43
N VAL A 66 -12.49 1.84 -12.92
CA VAL A 66 -11.06 1.57 -13.15
C VAL A 66 -10.93 0.14 -13.68
N PRO A 67 -10.95 -0.06 -15.01
CA PRO A 67 -11.09 -1.40 -15.60
C PRO A 67 -10.02 -2.42 -15.20
N ASP A 68 -8.80 -1.97 -14.93
CA ASP A 68 -7.65 -2.79 -14.53
C ASP A 68 -7.47 -2.86 -13.00
N LEU A 69 -8.48 -2.48 -12.22
CA LEU A 69 -8.34 -2.35 -10.76
C LEU A 69 -7.90 -3.66 -10.09
N ALA A 70 -8.48 -4.79 -10.45
CA ALA A 70 -8.17 -6.07 -9.82
C ALA A 70 -6.68 -6.44 -9.94
N GLU A 71 -6.05 -6.08 -11.06
CA GLU A 71 -4.64 -6.35 -11.36
C GLU A 71 -3.68 -5.47 -10.53
N ARG A 72 -4.19 -4.37 -9.97
CA ARG A 72 -3.40 -3.41 -9.18
C ARG A 72 -3.20 -3.81 -7.72
N CYS A 73 -3.92 -4.81 -7.22
CA CYS A 73 -3.81 -5.27 -5.82
C CYS A 73 -2.45 -5.92 -5.57
N ARG A 74 -1.79 -5.60 -4.44
CA ARG A 74 -0.43 -6.10 -4.13
C ARG A 74 -0.37 -7.11 -2.99
N ALA A 75 -1.52 -7.59 -2.54
CA ALA A 75 -1.59 -8.52 -1.41
C ALA A 75 -0.79 -9.80 -1.69
N ASP A 76 -0.89 -10.33 -2.90
CA ASP A 76 -0.18 -11.55 -3.29
C ASP A 76 1.33 -11.34 -3.41
N GLN A 77 1.78 -10.21 -3.96
CA GLN A 77 3.21 -9.87 -4.01
C GLN A 77 3.78 -9.72 -2.60
N ALA A 78 3.08 -9.02 -1.70
CA ALA A 78 3.51 -8.89 -0.31
C ALA A 78 3.53 -10.24 0.42
N ARG A 79 2.57 -11.13 0.15
CA ARG A 79 2.55 -12.49 0.70
C ARG A 79 3.75 -13.31 0.23
N LEU A 80 4.14 -13.21 -1.04
CA LEU A 80 5.33 -13.86 -1.57
C LEU A 80 6.61 -13.28 -0.95
N ASP A 81 6.65 -11.96 -0.73
CA ASP A 81 7.78 -11.32 -0.07
C ASP A 81 7.97 -11.81 1.37
N LEU A 82 6.88 -12.03 2.12
CA LEU A 82 6.95 -12.64 3.46
C LEU A 82 7.56 -14.04 3.41
N ALA A 83 7.22 -14.85 2.40
CA ALA A 83 7.81 -16.17 2.23
C ALA A 83 9.31 -16.10 1.88
N ASP A 84 9.72 -15.18 1.01
CA ASP A 84 11.13 -14.94 0.67
C ASP A 84 11.94 -14.47 1.90
N LEU A 85 11.28 -13.80 2.86
CA LEU A 85 11.85 -13.30 4.10
C LEU A 85 11.69 -14.26 5.30
N ASP A 86 11.27 -15.51 5.06
CA ASP A 86 11.04 -16.52 6.11
C ASP A 86 10.14 -16.01 7.26
N THR A 87 9.11 -15.25 6.91
CA THR A 87 8.18 -14.61 7.85
C THR A 87 6.78 -15.18 7.64
N GLU A 88 6.14 -15.60 8.74
CA GLU A 88 4.78 -16.10 8.68
C GLU A 88 3.79 -15.03 8.20
N VAL A 89 2.81 -15.46 7.43
CA VAL A 89 1.69 -14.60 7.03
C VAL A 89 0.83 -14.34 8.26
N PRO A 90 0.68 -13.07 8.71
CA PRO A 90 -0.09 -12.77 9.90
C PRO A 90 -1.57 -13.09 9.68
N ALA A 91 -2.25 -13.50 10.75
CA ALA A 91 -3.70 -13.60 10.72
C ALA A 91 -4.34 -12.22 10.49
N ALA A 92 -5.53 -12.22 9.88
CA ALA A 92 -6.31 -11.01 9.71
C ALA A 92 -6.58 -10.33 11.06
N VAL A 93 -6.52 -9.01 11.08
CA VAL A 93 -6.75 -8.21 12.29
C VAL A 93 -8.26 -7.87 12.37
N PRO A 94 -8.89 -7.97 13.54
CA PRO A 94 -10.28 -7.56 13.71
C PRO A 94 -10.47 -6.08 13.32
N GLY A 95 -11.61 -5.76 12.71
CA GLY A 95 -11.91 -4.40 12.23
C GLY A 95 -11.77 -4.20 10.73
N ALA A 96 -11.78 -5.30 9.97
CA ALA A 96 -11.84 -5.30 8.52
C ALA A 96 -12.89 -4.33 7.96
N LEU A 97 -12.62 -3.83 6.75
CA LEU A 97 -13.51 -2.89 6.10
C LEU A 97 -14.92 -3.46 5.97
N GLY A 98 -15.86 -2.82 6.65
CA GLY A 98 -17.29 -3.12 6.52
C GLY A 98 -17.84 -2.64 5.17
N THR A 99 -19.16 -2.55 5.09
CA THR A 99 -19.81 -1.98 3.91
C THR A 99 -19.46 -0.51 3.76
N THR A 100 -18.73 -0.18 2.70
CA THR A 100 -18.37 1.19 2.35
C THR A 100 -19.31 1.76 1.28
N SER A 101 -19.57 3.06 1.34
CA SER A 101 -20.12 3.80 0.21
C SER A 101 -19.11 3.85 -0.94
N LEU A 102 -19.57 4.10 -2.17
CA LEU A 102 -18.68 4.25 -3.33
C LEU A 102 -17.62 5.34 -3.11
N GLY A 103 -17.98 6.43 -2.42
CA GLY A 103 -17.06 7.53 -2.11
C GLY A 103 -15.95 7.12 -1.15
N GLU A 104 -16.29 6.38 -0.09
CA GLU A 104 -15.31 5.84 0.86
C GLU A 104 -14.40 4.80 0.21
N ALA A 105 -14.98 3.89 -0.59
CA ALA A 105 -14.24 2.87 -1.32
C ALA A 105 -13.20 3.52 -2.27
N MET A 106 -13.60 4.54 -3.04
CA MET A 106 -12.67 5.30 -3.89
C MET A 106 -11.60 6.05 -3.08
N GLY A 107 -11.91 6.48 -1.87
CA GLY A 107 -10.93 7.07 -0.94
C GLY A 107 -9.86 6.06 -0.52
N TRP A 108 -10.26 4.83 -0.19
CA TRP A 108 -9.32 3.74 0.10
C TRP A 108 -8.45 3.38 -1.10
N ILE A 109 -9.04 3.26 -2.29
CA ILE A 109 -8.27 3.02 -3.53
C ILE A 109 -7.29 4.17 -3.78
N PHE A 110 -7.69 5.43 -3.57
CA PHE A 110 -6.79 6.58 -3.69
C PHE A 110 -5.57 6.48 -2.76
N VAL A 111 -5.77 6.13 -1.48
CA VAL A 111 -4.66 5.95 -0.52
C VAL A 111 -3.76 4.78 -0.94
N SER A 112 -4.35 3.64 -1.29
CA SER A 112 -3.58 2.45 -1.64
C SER A 112 -2.76 2.64 -2.92
N GLU A 113 -3.36 3.19 -3.98
CA GLU A 113 -2.64 3.49 -5.22
C GLU A 113 -1.60 4.60 -5.02
N GLY A 114 -1.91 5.61 -4.19
CA GLY A 114 -0.97 6.67 -3.83
C GLY A 114 0.28 6.16 -3.11
N SER A 115 0.15 5.12 -2.27
CA SER A 115 1.29 4.51 -1.55
C SER A 115 2.37 3.92 -2.48
N LYS A 116 2.02 3.62 -3.74
CA LYS A 116 2.95 3.11 -4.76
C LYS A 116 3.94 4.17 -5.24
N LEU A 117 3.57 5.45 -5.21
CA LEU A 117 4.44 6.53 -5.69
C LEU A 117 5.71 6.67 -4.83
N GLY A 118 5.62 6.33 -3.53
CA GLY A 118 6.79 6.23 -2.65
C GLY A 118 7.61 4.95 -2.87
N ALA A 119 7.01 3.89 -3.41
CA ALA A 119 7.63 2.56 -3.52
C ALA A 119 8.86 2.54 -4.43
N ALA A 120 8.89 3.36 -5.48
CA ALA A 120 10.04 3.52 -6.36
C ALA A 120 11.29 4.07 -5.63
N PHE A 121 11.12 4.80 -4.54
CA PHE A 121 12.22 5.20 -3.66
C PHE A 121 12.60 4.09 -2.67
N LEU A 122 11.60 3.37 -2.16
CA LEU A 122 11.80 2.29 -1.20
C LEU A 122 12.55 1.10 -1.81
N ILE A 123 12.27 0.71 -3.06
CA ILE A 123 12.96 -0.40 -3.72
C ILE A 123 14.48 -0.14 -3.80
N LYS A 124 14.91 1.11 -4.04
CA LYS A 124 16.34 1.48 -4.06
C LYS A 124 17.03 1.24 -2.71
N ARG A 125 16.29 1.37 -1.60
CA ARG A 125 16.81 1.07 -0.27
C ARG A 125 16.79 -0.43 0.02
N ALA A 126 15.78 -1.15 -0.48
CA ALA A 126 15.67 -2.60 -0.34
C ALA A 126 16.83 -3.34 -1.03
N VAL A 127 17.38 -2.79 -2.13
CA VAL A 127 18.58 -3.34 -2.79
C VAL A 127 19.79 -3.44 -1.85
N ALA A 128 19.94 -2.52 -0.89
CA ALA A 128 21.02 -2.61 0.10
C ALA A 128 20.87 -3.80 1.07
N LEU A 129 19.67 -4.37 1.15
CA LEU A 129 19.35 -5.60 1.88
C LEU A 129 19.36 -6.84 0.96
N GLU A 130 19.82 -6.70 -0.28
CA GLU A 130 19.82 -7.71 -1.33
C GLU A 130 18.41 -8.21 -1.70
N LEU A 131 17.43 -7.31 -1.65
CA LEU A 131 16.05 -7.57 -2.04
C LEU A 131 15.74 -6.92 -3.39
N SER A 132 14.80 -7.49 -4.14
CA SER A 132 14.40 -7.03 -5.47
C SER A 132 12.91 -7.25 -5.71
N ASP A 133 12.43 -6.75 -6.85
CA ASP A 133 11.10 -7.05 -7.41
C ASP A 133 10.85 -8.53 -7.72
N SER A 134 11.90 -9.35 -7.57
CA SER A 134 11.95 -10.77 -7.88
C SER A 134 12.37 -11.62 -6.67
N PHE A 135 12.62 -10.99 -5.51
CA PHE A 135 12.90 -11.65 -4.24
C PHE A 135 12.70 -10.68 -3.06
N GLY A 136 11.70 -10.95 -2.22
CA GLY A 136 11.47 -10.23 -0.96
C GLY A 136 10.99 -8.78 -1.06
N ALA A 137 10.96 -8.15 -2.24
CA ALA A 137 10.43 -6.79 -2.45
C ALA A 137 9.57 -6.66 -3.72
N ARG A 138 8.89 -7.74 -4.14
CA ARG A 138 7.93 -7.79 -5.25
C ARG A 138 6.84 -6.73 -5.12
N HIS A 139 6.34 -6.49 -3.90
CA HIS A 139 5.28 -5.51 -3.66
C HIS A 139 5.72 -4.06 -3.87
N LEU A 140 7.03 -3.80 -3.96
CA LEU A 140 7.59 -2.48 -4.29
C LEU A 140 7.92 -2.32 -5.78
N GLY A 141 7.79 -3.39 -6.57
CA GLY A 141 7.98 -3.38 -8.01
C GLY A 141 6.98 -2.48 -8.74
N GLU A 142 7.27 -2.15 -9.99
CA GLU A 142 6.32 -1.43 -10.83
C GLU A 142 5.03 -2.25 -11.01
N PRO A 143 3.86 -1.61 -11.11
CA PRO A 143 2.64 -2.29 -11.51
C PRO A 143 2.86 -2.98 -12.85
N ALA A 144 2.40 -4.23 -12.97
CA ALA A 144 2.35 -4.94 -14.25
C ALA A 144 1.47 -4.20 -15.27
#